data_AF-M3GBH7-F1
#
_entry.id   AF-M3GBH7-F1
#
_cell.length_a   1.000
_cell.length_b   1.000
_cell.length_c   1.000
_cell.angle_alpha   90.00
_cell.angle_beta   90.00
_cell.angle_gamma   90.00
#
_symmetry.space_group_name_H-M   'P 1'
#
loop_
_entity.id
_entity.type
_entity.pdbx_description
1 polymer ?
#
loop_
_entity_poly.entity_id
_entity_poly.type
_entity_poly.pdbx_seq_one_letter_code
_entity_poly.pdbx_strand_id
1 'polypeptide(L)'
;MKRFFLENLERRGSFWEKPIFSEQMPKLLSGDGVDWSRFELENLVQHSDALDSLMKQDSKMETGLKQKIMAVSLVCGKPKSSEVALKYFSEKDYQNFSSEYVNFLLYDSRILELFLKKGMNPNSLGKKEHTVPSGCPLLLTALASRNSWDGRERLVQLLLKYGANPNLPTEIISRKTQKTVSIYPLNFISGSDRITNRLLQILKTSGADKNLLTPDSKEIEIETYVCQQR
;
A
#
# COMPACT_ATOMS: atom_id res chain seq x y z
N MET A 1 8.56 -41.46 -2.96
CA MET A 1 7.89 -41.62 -1.65
C MET A 1 7.28 -40.33 -1.12
N LYS A 2 7.98 -39.21 -0.85
CA LYS A 2 7.34 -37.87 -0.67
C LYS A 2 7.09 -37.16 -2.01
N ARG A 3 6.57 -37.93 -2.96
CA ARG A 3 6.53 -37.56 -4.38
C ARG A 3 5.16 -37.80 -5.01
N PHE A 4 4.19 -38.38 -4.29
CA PHE A 4 2.76 -38.07 -4.39
C PHE A 4 2.37 -37.28 -3.12
N PHE A 5 3.20 -36.30 -2.76
CA PHE A 5 3.15 -35.47 -1.55
C PHE A 5 3.16 -33.96 -1.86
N LEU A 6 3.51 -33.48 -3.05
CA LEU A 6 2.65 -33.61 -4.21
C LEU A 6 1.16 -33.76 -3.87
N GLU A 7 0.49 -33.03 -4.72
CA GLU A 7 -0.81 -33.30 -5.24
C GLU A 7 -1.90 -32.76 -4.37
N ASN A 8 -1.74 -32.74 -3.04
CA ASN A 8 -2.79 -32.25 -2.14
C ASN A 8 -2.28 -31.58 -0.84
N LEU A 9 -1.17 -30.87 -0.89
CA LEU A 9 -1.13 -29.57 -0.19
C LEU A 9 -1.67 -28.44 -1.09
N GLU A 10 -1.90 -28.80 -2.35
CA GLU A 10 -2.18 -27.97 -3.52
C GLU A 10 -3.59 -27.36 -3.59
N ARG A 11 -4.46 -27.57 -2.59
CA ARG A 11 -5.71 -26.79 -2.49
C ARG A 11 -5.71 -25.65 -1.47
N ARG A 12 -4.55 -25.34 -0.87
CA ARG A 12 -4.28 -24.12 -0.03
C ARG A 12 -4.51 -24.22 1.50
N GLY A 13 -4.37 -25.39 2.11
CA GLY A 13 -4.72 -25.58 3.52
C GLY A 13 -3.61 -26.14 4.41
N SER A 14 -3.22 -27.38 4.13
CA SER A 14 -2.50 -28.25 5.07
C SER A 14 -1.02 -27.90 5.30
N PHE A 15 -0.45 -26.93 4.58
CA PHE A 15 0.97 -26.56 4.73
C PHE A 15 1.22 -25.86 6.05
N TRP A 16 0.19 -25.17 6.52
CA TRP A 16 0.18 -24.35 7.72
C TRP A 16 -0.25 -25.13 8.96
N GLU A 17 -0.63 -26.40 8.79
CA GLU A 17 -0.96 -27.29 9.88
C GLU A 17 0.30 -27.83 10.56
N LYS A 18 0.21 -28.07 11.87
CA LYS A 18 1.26 -28.79 12.59
C LYS A 18 1.22 -30.28 12.19
N PRO A 19 2.37 -30.97 12.11
CA PRO A 19 3.73 -30.54 12.48
C PRO A 19 4.53 -29.91 11.34
N ILE A 20 4.01 -29.91 10.12
CA ILE A 20 4.72 -29.55 8.88
C ILE A 20 5.26 -28.12 8.95
N PHE A 21 4.44 -27.17 9.40
CA PHE A 21 4.85 -25.78 9.56
C PHE A 21 6.03 -25.63 10.54
N SER A 22 6.01 -26.33 11.67
CA SER A 22 7.06 -26.25 12.70
C SER A 22 8.42 -26.71 12.18
N GLU A 23 8.47 -27.68 11.26
CA GLU A 23 9.71 -28.18 10.66
C GLU A 23 10.30 -27.23 9.60
N GLN A 24 9.45 -26.46 8.90
CA GLN A 24 9.89 -25.54 7.85
C GLN A 24 10.22 -24.14 8.40
N MET A 25 9.61 -23.74 9.52
CA MET A 25 9.76 -22.40 10.11
C MET A 25 11.23 -21.99 10.35
N PRO A 26 12.14 -22.85 10.87
CA PRO A 26 13.55 -22.46 11.02
C PRO A 26 14.24 -22.12 9.70
N LYS A 27 13.90 -22.84 8.61
CA LYS A 27 14.46 -22.61 7.27
C LYS A 27 13.93 -21.33 6.65
N LEU A 28 12.68 -20.99 6.94
CA LEU A 28 12.10 -19.71 6.57
C LEU A 28 12.86 -18.56 7.24
N LEU A 29 13.16 -18.69 8.52
CA LEU A 29 13.84 -17.64 9.29
C LEU A 29 15.34 -17.52 8.98
N SER A 30 16.00 -18.56 8.45
CA SER A 30 17.44 -18.53 8.20
C SER A 30 17.85 -17.78 6.92
N GLY A 31 16.90 -17.38 6.07
CA GLY A 31 17.20 -16.57 4.87
C GLY A 31 18.03 -17.26 3.79
N ASP A 32 18.36 -18.55 3.95
CA ASP A 32 19.16 -19.33 3.00
C ASP A 32 18.34 -19.66 1.74
N GLY A 33 18.30 -18.71 0.80
CA GLY A 33 17.91 -18.97 -0.59
C GLY A 33 16.45 -19.35 -0.83
N VAL A 34 15.56 -19.18 0.17
CA VAL A 34 14.13 -19.34 -0.06
C VAL A 34 13.60 -18.10 -0.75
N ASP A 35 13.38 -18.22 -2.05
CA ASP A 35 12.68 -17.22 -2.85
C ASP A 35 11.24 -17.04 -2.33
N TRP A 36 11.05 -16.04 -1.47
CA TRP A 36 9.76 -15.63 -0.92
C TRP A 36 8.74 -15.15 -1.96
N SER A 37 9.13 -14.99 -3.23
CA SER A 37 8.18 -14.75 -4.31
C SER A 37 7.43 -16.01 -4.72
N ARG A 38 7.99 -17.20 -4.47
CA ARG A 38 7.35 -18.51 -4.70
C ARG A 38 6.57 -19.03 -3.50
N PHE A 39 6.76 -18.44 -2.33
CA PHE A 39 5.98 -18.79 -1.15
C PHE A 39 4.62 -18.11 -1.25
N GLU A 40 3.53 -18.87 -1.15
CA GLU A 40 2.17 -18.34 -1.16
C GLU A 40 1.89 -17.59 0.16
N LEU A 41 2.50 -16.42 0.37
CA LEU A 41 2.19 -15.56 1.50
C LEU A 41 0.69 -15.26 1.56
N GLU A 42 0.04 -15.14 0.40
CA GLU A 42 -1.42 -15.00 0.28
C GLU A 42 -2.18 -16.15 0.93
N ASN A 43 -1.63 -17.37 0.87
CA ASN A 43 -2.17 -18.56 1.50
C ASN A 43 -1.85 -18.55 3.01
N LEU A 44 -0.60 -18.27 3.41
CA LEU A 44 -0.21 -18.13 4.83
C LEU A 44 -1.17 -17.21 5.58
N VAL A 45 -1.46 -16.03 5.04
CA VAL A 45 -2.32 -15.05 5.72
C VAL A 45 -3.78 -15.51 5.84
N GLN A 46 -4.19 -16.58 5.14
CA GLN A 46 -5.49 -17.23 5.36
C GLN A 46 -5.53 -18.08 6.63
N HIS A 47 -4.38 -18.48 7.17
CA HIS A 47 -4.21 -19.39 8.30
C HIS A 47 -3.68 -18.65 9.52
N SER A 48 -4.59 -18.02 10.28
CA SER A 48 -4.24 -17.12 11.39
C SER A 48 -3.28 -17.72 12.42
N ASP A 49 -3.39 -19.02 12.68
CA ASP A 49 -2.65 -19.68 13.75
C ASP A 49 -1.20 -19.98 13.33
N ALA A 50 -1.00 -20.30 12.05
CA ALA A 50 0.33 -20.44 11.47
C ALA A 50 1.01 -19.08 11.27
N LEU A 51 0.25 -18.08 10.82
CA LEU A 51 0.72 -16.70 10.78
C LEU A 51 1.15 -16.22 12.16
N ASP A 52 0.34 -16.43 13.20
CA ASP A 52 0.70 -16.08 14.58
C ASP A 52 1.95 -16.83 15.05
N SER A 53 2.06 -18.12 14.72
CA SER A 53 3.25 -18.92 15.04
C SER A 53 4.52 -18.40 14.36
N LEU A 54 4.42 -17.94 13.10
CA LEU A 54 5.53 -17.31 12.39
C LEU A 54 5.91 -15.96 13.01
N MET A 55 4.91 -15.11 13.25
CA MET A 55 5.12 -13.75 13.77
C MET A 55 5.65 -13.75 15.21
N LYS A 56 5.42 -14.80 16.01
CA LYS A 56 6.11 -15.00 17.30
C LYS A 56 7.63 -15.05 17.19
N GLN A 57 8.16 -15.37 16.02
CA GLN A 57 9.59 -15.38 15.75
C GLN A 57 10.07 -14.06 15.13
N ASP A 58 9.30 -12.96 15.26
CA ASP A 58 9.61 -11.63 14.73
C ASP A 58 11.06 -11.18 14.99
N SER A 59 11.60 -11.45 16.18
CA SER A 59 12.98 -11.07 16.54
C SER A 59 14.06 -11.74 15.68
N LYS A 60 13.71 -12.81 14.95
CA LYS A 60 14.58 -13.54 14.01
C LYS A 60 14.18 -13.28 12.55
N MET A 61 13.14 -12.49 12.32
CA MET A 61 12.59 -12.21 11.00
C MET A 61 13.29 -11.00 10.39
N GLU A 62 13.60 -11.09 9.09
CA GLU A 62 14.04 -9.92 8.34
C GLU A 62 12.93 -8.86 8.32
N THR A 63 13.28 -7.59 8.53
CA THR A 63 12.32 -6.47 8.51
C THR A 63 11.51 -6.40 7.21
N GLY A 64 12.14 -6.67 6.06
CA GLY A 64 11.45 -6.68 4.76
C GLY A 64 10.34 -7.73 4.68
N LEU A 65 10.59 -8.93 5.20
CA LEU A 65 9.60 -10.01 5.25
C LEU A 65 8.42 -9.65 6.16
N LYS A 66 8.68 -9.09 7.34
CA LYS A 66 7.63 -8.65 8.28
C LYS A 66 6.68 -7.64 7.62
N GLN A 67 7.24 -6.66 6.92
CA GLN A 67 6.46 -5.63 6.25
C GLN A 67 5.69 -6.20 5.03
N LYS A 68 6.29 -7.13 4.29
CA LYS A 68 5.61 -7.85 3.19
C LYS A 68 4.44 -8.69 3.68
N ILE A 69 4.58 -9.41 4.79
CA ILE A 69 3.49 -10.16 5.43
C ILE A 69 2.33 -9.22 5.74
N MET A 70 2.61 -8.08 6.38
CA MET A 70 1.59 -7.07 6.68
C MET A 70 0.89 -6.56 5.42
N ALA A 71 1.65 -6.27 4.36
CA ALA A 71 1.11 -5.82 3.07
C ALA A 71 0.14 -6.84 2.46
N VAL A 72 0.56 -8.11 2.39
CA VAL A 72 -0.26 -9.21 1.85
C VAL A 72 -1.51 -9.43 2.71
N SER A 73 -1.39 -9.33 4.04
CA SER A 73 -2.55 -9.39 4.95
C SER A 73 -3.61 -8.32 4.65
N LEU A 74 -3.20 -7.11 4.24
CA LEU A 74 -4.12 -6.04 3.86
C LEU A 74 -4.86 -6.33 2.54
N VAL A 75 -4.14 -6.86 1.54
CA VAL A 75 -4.70 -7.14 0.20
C VAL A 75 -5.70 -8.28 0.23
N CYS A 76 -5.39 -9.34 0.97
CA CYS A 76 -6.23 -10.54 1.02
C CYS A 76 -7.59 -10.33 1.73
N GLY A 77 -7.90 -9.10 2.19
CA GLY A 77 -9.22 -8.70 2.67
C GLY A 77 -9.68 -9.39 3.96
N LYS A 78 -8.78 -10.03 4.70
CA LYS A 78 -9.09 -10.72 5.96
C LYS A 78 -8.68 -9.86 7.15
N PRO A 79 -9.61 -9.20 7.87
CA PRO A 79 -9.27 -8.36 9.02
C PRO A 79 -8.50 -9.13 10.10
N LYS A 80 -8.79 -10.42 10.27
CA LYS A 80 -8.10 -11.28 11.24
C LYS A 80 -6.60 -11.43 10.94
N SER A 81 -6.17 -11.43 9.67
CA SER A 81 -4.77 -11.67 9.32
C SER A 81 -3.92 -10.42 9.56
N SER A 82 -4.43 -9.24 9.19
CA SER A 82 -3.78 -7.97 9.49
C SER A 82 -3.74 -7.71 10.99
N GLU A 83 -4.81 -8.03 11.72
CA GLU A 83 -4.81 -7.98 13.20
C GLU A 83 -3.72 -8.88 13.81
N VAL A 84 -3.55 -10.11 13.33
CA VAL A 84 -2.48 -11.01 13.81
C VAL A 84 -1.10 -10.43 13.51
N ALA A 85 -0.85 -9.93 12.29
CA ALA A 85 0.43 -9.34 11.94
C ALA A 85 0.75 -8.10 12.80
N LEU A 86 -0.25 -7.24 13.05
CA LEU A 86 -0.10 -6.01 13.82
C LEU A 86 0.23 -6.22 15.31
N LYS A 87 -0.15 -7.37 15.90
CA LYS A 87 0.22 -7.70 17.29
C LYS A 87 1.73 -7.64 17.55
N TYR A 88 2.52 -7.86 16.50
CA TYR A 88 3.98 -7.94 16.58
C TYR A 88 4.66 -6.68 16.04
N PHE A 89 3.91 -5.65 15.63
CA PHE A 89 4.48 -4.36 15.22
C PHE A 89 4.87 -3.52 16.45
N SER A 90 6.13 -3.11 16.49
CA SER A 90 6.65 -2.08 17.38
C SER A 90 6.38 -0.69 16.83
N GLU A 91 6.56 0.35 17.65
CA GLU A 91 6.43 1.76 17.21
C GLU A 91 7.33 2.07 16.00
N LYS A 92 8.55 1.50 15.98
CA LYS A 92 9.50 1.67 14.86
C LYS A 92 9.02 1.04 13.55
N ASP A 93 8.23 -0.03 13.62
CA ASP A 93 7.70 -0.70 12.43
C ASP A 93 6.67 0.18 11.71
N TYR A 94 5.85 0.93 12.46
CA TYR A 94 4.89 1.88 11.89
C TYR A 94 5.60 3.09 11.25
N GLN A 95 6.59 3.66 11.94
CA GLN A 95 7.33 4.82 11.46
C GLN A 95 8.18 4.52 10.22
N ASN A 96 8.77 3.32 10.16
CA ASN A 96 9.66 2.89 9.08
C ASN A 96 9.00 1.90 8.11
N PHE A 97 7.67 1.91 8.02
CA PHE A 97 6.97 1.03 7.09
C PHE A 97 7.40 1.33 5.66
N SER A 98 7.86 0.32 4.93
CA SER A 98 8.47 0.52 3.61
C SER A 98 7.51 1.20 2.64
N SER A 99 8.07 2.17 1.89
CA SER A 99 7.43 2.78 0.73
C SER A 99 6.98 1.75 -0.31
N GLU A 100 7.59 0.56 -0.32
CA GLU A 100 7.15 -0.57 -1.13
C GLU A 100 5.71 -0.96 -0.88
N TYR A 101 5.29 -0.92 0.39
CA TYR A 101 4.02 -1.49 0.83
C TYR A 101 3.01 -0.44 1.28
N VAL A 102 3.41 0.82 1.39
CA VAL A 102 2.58 1.87 1.99
C VAL A 102 1.26 2.10 1.26
N ASN A 103 1.19 1.86 -0.05
CA ASN A 103 -0.05 1.96 -0.83
C ASN A 103 -1.11 0.92 -0.42
N PHE A 104 -0.71 -0.22 0.14
CA PHE A 104 -1.65 -1.23 0.62
C PHE A 104 -2.49 -0.75 1.81
N LEU A 105 -2.05 0.29 2.52
CA LEU A 105 -2.82 0.90 3.60
C LEU A 105 -4.09 1.61 3.08
N LEU A 106 -4.14 2.00 1.80
CA LEU A 106 -5.31 2.66 1.20
C LEU A 106 -6.52 1.72 1.05
N TYR A 107 -6.35 0.40 1.25
CA TYR A 107 -7.44 -0.58 1.23
C TYR A 107 -8.23 -0.64 2.54
N ASP A 108 -7.65 -0.24 3.67
CA ASP A 108 -8.34 -0.16 4.96
C ASP A 108 -8.01 1.15 5.69
N SER A 109 -8.93 2.11 5.59
CA SER A 109 -8.81 3.42 6.25
C SER A 109 -8.60 3.35 7.77
N ARG A 110 -9.06 2.29 8.46
CA ARG A 110 -8.85 2.14 9.90
C ARG A 110 -7.41 1.77 10.21
N ILE A 111 -6.82 0.90 9.39
CA ILE A 111 -5.41 0.52 9.54
C ILE A 111 -4.51 1.67 9.09
N LEU A 112 -4.84 2.38 8.00
CA LEU A 112 -4.14 3.61 7.65
C LEU A 112 -4.15 4.61 8.80
N GLU A 113 -5.31 4.83 9.44
CA GLU A 113 -5.39 5.73 10.59
C GLU A 113 -4.52 5.26 11.76
N LEU A 114 -4.46 3.96 12.02
CA LEU A 114 -3.56 3.39 13.02
C LEU A 114 -2.09 3.72 12.72
N PHE A 115 -1.64 3.48 11.47
CA PHE A 115 -0.26 3.78 11.07
C PHE A 115 0.07 5.26 11.22
N LEU A 116 -0.84 6.15 10.80
CA LEU A 116 -0.66 7.60 10.94
C LEU A 116 -0.61 8.04 12.41
N LYS A 117 -1.49 7.50 13.27
CA LYS A 117 -1.46 7.74 14.73
C LYS A 117 -0.15 7.28 15.37
N LYS A 118 0.49 6.27 14.79
CA LYS A 118 1.77 5.68 15.20
C LYS A 118 3.00 6.31 14.54
N GLY A 119 2.82 7.50 13.96
CA GLY A 119 3.93 8.31 13.46
C GLY A 119 4.43 7.93 12.05
N MET A 120 3.68 7.11 11.30
CA MET A 120 3.97 6.94 9.87
C MET A 120 3.89 8.30 9.16
N ASN A 121 4.89 8.60 8.33
CA ASN A 121 4.91 9.83 7.55
C ASN A 121 3.74 9.87 6.52
N PRO A 122 2.79 10.82 6.61
CA PRO A 122 1.68 10.93 5.66
C PRO A 122 2.13 11.33 4.24
N ASN A 123 3.34 11.85 4.10
CA ASN A 123 3.96 12.24 2.83
C ASN A 123 4.81 11.11 2.23
N SER A 124 4.70 9.89 2.76
CA SER A 124 5.40 8.72 2.21
C SER A 124 5.06 8.52 0.73
N LEU A 125 6.06 8.13 -0.04
CA LEU A 125 5.90 7.82 -1.45
C LEU A 125 5.54 6.35 -1.61
N GLY A 126 4.53 6.05 -2.39
CA GLY A 126 4.16 4.67 -2.72
C GLY A 126 5.03 4.09 -3.84
N LYS A 127 5.43 2.82 -3.71
CA LYS A 127 6.07 2.07 -4.80
C LYS A 127 5.03 1.48 -5.76
N LYS A 128 5.56 1.16 -6.92
CA LYS A 128 4.92 0.75 -8.16
C LYS A 128 4.27 -0.63 -8.03
N GLU A 129 2.95 -0.69 -7.87
CA GLU A 129 2.16 -1.75 -8.46
C GLU A 129 0.71 -1.31 -8.71
N HIS A 130 0.24 -1.62 -9.92
CA HIS A 130 -1.09 -1.42 -10.49
C HIS A 130 -1.72 -0.01 -10.36
N THR A 131 -1.58 0.79 -11.42
CA THR A 131 -2.44 1.95 -11.78
C THR A 131 -2.13 3.35 -11.23
N VAL A 132 -0.96 3.61 -10.61
CA VAL A 132 -0.53 4.98 -10.23
C VAL A 132 0.94 5.19 -10.63
N PRO A 133 1.39 6.40 -11.02
CA PRO A 133 2.79 6.63 -11.34
C PRO A 133 3.62 6.31 -10.10
N SER A 134 4.72 5.60 -10.30
CA SER A 134 5.68 5.27 -9.26
C SER A 134 6.14 6.52 -8.51
N GLY A 135 6.25 6.45 -7.19
CA GLY A 135 6.80 7.54 -6.38
C GLY A 135 5.80 8.66 -6.08
N CYS A 136 4.50 8.47 -6.35
CA CYS A 136 3.50 9.42 -5.91
C CYS A 136 3.38 9.44 -4.37
N PRO A 137 3.30 10.64 -3.76
CA PRO A 137 2.81 10.81 -2.41
C PRO A 137 1.48 10.09 -2.18
N LEU A 138 1.29 9.51 -0.99
CA LEU A 138 0.05 8.82 -0.61
C LEU A 138 -1.23 9.62 -0.88
N LEU A 139 -1.20 10.94 -0.68
CA LEU A 139 -2.34 11.82 -0.95
C LEU A 139 -2.75 11.79 -2.43
N LEU A 140 -1.78 11.82 -3.34
CA LEU A 140 -2.01 11.71 -4.77
C LEU A 140 -2.54 10.33 -5.14
N THR A 141 -1.96 9.27 -4.57
CA THR A 141 -2.44 7.89 -4.76
C THR A 141 -3.89 7.73 -4.27
N ALA A 142 -4.25 8.35 -3.14
CA ALA A 142 -5.61 8.32 -2.62
C ALA A 142 -6.61 9.01 -3.56
N LEU A 143 -6.26 10.19 -4.09
CA LEU A 143 -7.08 10.95 -5.05
C LEU A 143 -7.34 10.19 -6.35
N ALA A 144 -6.37 9.39 -6.79
CA ALA A 144 -6.46 8.57 -8.00
C ALA A 144 -6.98 7.14 -7.77
N SER A 145 -7.18 6.72 -6.52
CA SER A 145 -7.56 5.35 -6.20
C SER A 145 -8.94 4.97 -6.76
N ARG A 146 -9.14 3.69 -7.03
CA ARG A 146 -10.42 3.13 -7.51
C ARG A 146 -11.48 2.94 -6.42
N ASN A 147 -11.22 3.48 -5.22
CA ASN A 147 -12.17 3.41 -4.12
C ASN A 147 -13.48 4.12 -4.47
N SER A 148 -14.56 3.70 -3.81
CA SER A 148 -15.83 4.43 -3.83
C SER A 148 -15.58 5.88 -3.44
N TRP A 149 -16.47 6.77 -3.87
CA TRP A 149 -16.34 8.19 -3.60
C TRP A 149 -16.21 8.51 -2.11
N ASP A 150 -17.05 7.92 -1.26
CA ASP A 150 -16.96 8.07 0.19
C ASP A 150 -15.63 7.53 0.76
N GLY A 151 -15.16 6.40 0.22
CA GLY A 151 -13.86 5.83 0.59
C GLY A 151 -12.70 6.76 0.23
N ARG A 152 -12.75 7.35 -0.96
CA ARG A 152 -11.73 8.28 -1.45
C ARG A 152 -11.70 9.57 -0.64
N GLU A 153 -12.87 10.16 -0.39
CA GLU A 153 -13.01 11.34 0.47
C GLU A 153 -12.44 11.08 1.87
N ARG A 154 -12.79 9.93 2.47
CA ARG A 154 -12.31 9.55 3.80
C ARG A 154 -10.79 9.41 3.85
N LEU A 155 -10.17 8.77 2.85
CA LEU A 155 -8.71 8.63 2.79
C LEU A 155 -8.01 9.99 2.66
N VAL A 156 -8.53 10.87 1.80
CA VAL A 156 -7.99 12.22 1.60
C VAL A 156 -8.08 13.03 2.89
N GLN A 157 -9.26 13.07 3.53
CA GLN A 157 -9.44 13.75 4.81
C GLN A 157 -8.51 13.21 5.89
N LEU A 158 -8.33 11.89 5.94
CA LEU A 158 -7.46 11.25 6.92
C LEU A 158 -5.99 11.65 6.70
N LEU A 159 -5.48 11.55 5.48
CA LEU A 159 -4.11 11.94 5.16
C LEU A 159 -3.84 13.42 5.48
N LEU A 160 -4.75 14.31 5.10
CA LEU A 160 -4.64 15.75 5.39
C LEU A 160 -4.69 16.04 6.89
N LYS A 161 -5.58 15.37 7.64
CA LYS A 161 -5.69 15.49 9.10
C LYS A 161 -4.36 15.18 9.82
N TYR A 162 -3.59 14.21 9.30
CA TYR A 162 -2.31 13.83 9.88
C TYR A 162 -1.10 14.54 9.26
N GLY A 163 -1.31 15.57 8.42
CA GLY A 163 -0.25 16.44 7.92
C GLY A 163 0.29 16.08 6.53
N ALA A 164 -0.48 15.37 5.71
CA ALA A 164 -0.16 15.27 4.28
C ALA A 164 -0.14 16.67 3.65
N ASN A 165 0.93 16.98 2.93
CA ASN A 165 1.09 18.26 2.26
C ASN A 165 0.22 18.29 0.99
N PRO A 166 -0.80 19.18 0.91
CA PRO A 166 -1.69 19.27 -0.26
C PRO A 166 -0.99 19.87 -1.50
N ASN A 167 0.24 20.35 -1.35
CA ASN A 167 1.08 20.92 -2.40
C ASN A 167 2.31 20.06 -2.71
N LEU A 168 2.37 18.81 -2.24
CA LEU A 168 3.48 17.91 -2.57
C LEU A 168 3.27 17.32 -3.97
N PRO A 169 4.12 17.64 -4.96
CA PRO A 169 3.93 17.17 -6.31
C PRO A 169 4.44 15.74 -6.49
N THR A 170 4.04 15.13 -7.61
CA THR A 170 4.78 14.04 -8.25
C THR A 170 5.47 14.58 -9.50
N GLU A 171 6.70 14.13 -9.78
CA GLU A 171 7.43 14.51 -10.99
C GLU A 171 7.27 13.43 -12.06
N ILE A 172 6.85 13.83 -13.25
CA ILE A 172 6.76 12.95 -14.41
C ILE A 172 7.59 13.51 -15.57
N ILE A 173 8.13 12.63 -16.41
CA ILE A 173 8.79 13.03 -17.65
C ILE A 173 7.72 13.02 -18.75
N SER A 174 7.44 14.18 -19.34
CA SER A 174 6.53 14.28 -20.49
C SER A 174 7.13 13.57 -21.69
N ARG A 175 6.40 12.61 -22.27
CA ARG A 175 6.87 11.87 -23.47
C ARG A 175 7.03 12.78 -24.68
N LYS A 176 6.16 13.78 -24.82
CA LYS A 176 6.11 14.69 -25.97
C LYS A 176 7.27 15.68 -25.98
N THR A 177 7.58 16.26 -24.81
CA THR A 177 8.58 17.33 -24.70
C THR A 177 9.89 16.87 -24.07
N GLN A 178 9.95 15.66 -23.51
CA GLN A 178 11.06 15.13 -22.71
C GLN A 178 11.42 16.03 -21.52
N LYS A 179 10.48 16.85 -21.04
CA LYS A 179 10.65 17.74 -19.88
C LYS A 179 10.05 17.12 -18.63
N THR A 180 10.70 17.35 -17.49
CA THR A 180 10.13 17.05 -16.17
C THR A 180 8.98 18.02 -15.88
N VAL A 181 7.86 17.48 -15.44
CA VAL A 181 6.67 18.22 -15.05
C VAL A 181 6.25 17.80 -13.64
N SER A 182 6.00 18.77 -12.78
CA SER A 182 5.46 18.56 -11.44
C SER A 182 3.93 18.60 -11.47
N ILE A 183 3.27 17.52 -11.06
CA ILE A 183 1.80 17.45 -10.94
C ILE A 183 1.41 17.52 -9.48
N TYR A 184 0.59 18.51 -9.11
CA TYR A 184 0.11 18.72 -7.75
C TYR A 184 -1.27 18.09 -7.51
N PRO A 185 -1.65 17.82 -6.24
CA PRO A 185 -2.95 17.25 -5.89
C PRO A 185 -4.16 17.96 -6.48
N LEU A 186 -4.12 19.29 -6.57
CA LEU A 186 -5.23 20.07 -7.13
C LEU A 186 -5.43 19.79 -8.64
N ASN A 187 -4.37 19.45 -9.38
CA ASN A 187 -4.40 19.18 -10.81
C ASN A 187 -5.04 17.83 -11.14
N PHE A 188 -5.12 16.90 -10.18
CA PHE A 188 -5.78 15.59 -10.36
C PHE A 188 -7.31 15.67 -10.30
N ILE A 189 -7.85 16.77 -9.78
CA ILE A 189 -9.28 16.97 -9.66
C ILE A 189 -9.78 17.66 -10.93
N SER A 190 -10.25 16.86 -11.88
CA SER A 190 -10.85 17.34 -13.13
C SER A 190 -12.35 16.98 -13.17
N GLY A 191 -13.16 17.92 -13.66
CA GLY A 191 -14.61 17.77 -13.75
C GLY A 191 -15.38 18.73 -12.85
N SER A 192 -16.70 18.65 -12.94
CA SER A 192 -17.64 19.57 -12.27
C SER A 192 -18.72 18.85 -11.49
N ASP A 193 -18.62 17.53 -11.32
CA ASP A 193 -19.58 16.79 -10.51
C ASP A 193 -19.46 17.17 -9.02
N ARG A 194 -20.51 16.88 -8.26
CA ARG A 194 -20.62 17.23 -6.85
C ARG A 194 -19.44 16.70 -6.01
N ILE A 195 -18.90 15.54 -6.37
CA ILE A 195 -17.91 14.82 -5.58
C ILE A 195 -16.52 15.38 -5.85
N THR A 196 -16.20 15.61 -7.11
CA THR A 196 -15.01 16.34 -7.57
C THR A 196 -14.95 17.73 -6.92
N ASN A 197 -16.07 18.45 -6.88
CA ASN A 197 -16.16 19.73 -6.19
C ASN A 197 -15.91 19.60 -4.67
N ARG A 198 -16.38 18.52 -4.03
CA ARG A 198 -16.16 18.31 -2.59
C ARG A 198 -14.69 18.04 -2.28
N LEU A 199 -14.02 17.18 -3.05
CA LEU A 199 -12.57 16.95 -2.91
C LEU A 199 -11.77 18.24 -3.17
N LEU A 200 -12.18 19.05 -4.15
CA LEU A 200 -11.58 20.35 -4.42
C LEU A 200 -11.67 21.28 -3.21
N GLN A 201 -12.84 21.36 -2.56
CA GLN A 201 -13.03 22.18 -1.37
C GLN A 201 -12.21 21.67 -0.19
N ILE A 202 -12.12 20.35 0.00
CA ILE A 202 -11.28 19.75 1.04
C ILE A 202 -9.81 20.15 0.84
N LEU A 203 -9.25 19.96 -0.36
CA LEU A 203 -7.87 20.34 -0.64
C LEU A 203 -7.63 21.85 -0.45
N LYS A 204 -8.51 22.71 -0.95
CA LYS A 204 -8.41 24.17 -0.78
C LYS A 204 -8.43 24.57 0.69
N THR A 205 -9.35 24.02 1.47
CA THR A 205 -9.47 24.29 2.91
C THR A 205 -8.23 23.81 3.67
N SER A 206 -7.58 22.76 3.19
CA SER A 206 -6.31 22.26 3.74
C SER A 206 -5.07 23.01 3.26
N GLY A 207 -5.21 24.07 2.45
CA GLY A 207 -4.10 24.92 2.01
C GLY A 207 -3.50 24.56 0.64
N ALA A 208 -4.23 23.83 -0.21
CA ALA A 208 -3.81 23.63 -1.59
C ALA A 208 -3.74 24.97 -2.34
N ASP A 209 -2.58 25.28 -2.92
CA ASP A 209 -2.35 26.50 -3.68
C ASP A 209 -2.86 26.34 -5.12
N LYS A 210 -3.85 27.15 -5.48
CA LYS A 210 -4.44 27.18 -6.82
C LYS A 210 -3.49 27.73 -7.90
N ASN A 211 -2.42 28.42 -7.50
CA ASN A 211 -1.46 29.02 -8.42
C ASN A 211 -0.36 28.03 -8.83
N LEU A 212 -0.29 26.85 -8.19
CA LEU A 212 0.56 25.74 -8.61
C LEU A 212 -0.05 25.08 -9.85
N LEU A 213 0.03 25.79 -10.96
CA LEU A 213 -0.39 25.34 -12.27
C LEU A 213 0.70 24.43 -12.84
N THR A 214 0.33 23.21 -13.27
CA THR A 214 1.14 22.46 -14.23
C THR A 214 1.19 23.24 -15.53
N PRO A 215 2.36 23.40 -16.19
CA PRO A 215 2.42 23.88 -17.56
C PRO A 215 1.49 23.03 -18.44
N ASP A 216 0.60 23.71 -19.14
CA ASP A 216 -0.42 23.21 -20.07
C ASP A 216 -0.86 21.75 -19.85
N SER A 217 -1.89 21.57 -19.02
CA SER A 217 -2.73 20.36 -19.01
C SER A 217 -3.37 20.05 -20.38
N LYS A 218 -3.19 20.94 -21.37
CA LYS A 218 -3.54 20.77 -22.79
C LYS A 218 -2.38 20.24 -23.65
N GLU A 219 -1.12 20.47 -23.26
CA GLU A 219 0.06 19.94 -23.98
C GLU A 219 0.49 18.58 -23.47
N ILE A 220 0.26 18.33 -22.18
CA ILE A 220 0.17 16.98 -21.66
C ILE A 220 -1.18 16.52 -22.15
N GLU A 221 -1.21 15.81 -23.28
CA GLU A 221 -2.22 14.77 -23.47
C GLU A 221 -2.07 13.86 -22.24
N ILE A 222 -2.77 14.23 -21.15
CA ILE A 222 -3.28 13.29 -20.19
C ILE A 222 -4.37 12.55 -20.98
N GLU A 223 -4.03 11.91 -22.10
CA GLU A 223 -4.59 10.61 -22.41
C GLU A 223 -4.45 9.88 -21.09
N THR A 224 -5.51 9.88 -20.27
CA THR A 224 -6.02 8.80 -19.41
C THR A 224 -5.03 7.93 -18.62
N TYR A 225 -3.73 8.20 -18.61
CA TYR A 225 -2.65 7.25 -18.32
C TYR A 225 -1.87 7.60 -17.08
N VAL A 226 -2.12 8.75 -16.46
CA VAL A 226 -1.39 9.05 -15.22
C VAL A 226 -1.90 8.12 -14.11
N CYS A 227 -3.14 7.62 -14.14
CA CYS A 227 -3.60 6.60 -13.18
C CYS A 227 -4.56 5.54 -13.77
N GLN A 228 -4.39 5.14 -15.04
CA GLN A 228 -5.10 3.97 -15.59
C GLN A 228 -4.17 2.97 -16.28
N GLN A 229 -4.65 1.73 -16.21
CA GLN A 229 -4.11 0.43 -16.61
C GLN A 229 -3.18 0.40 -17.83
N ARG A 230 -2.13 -0.41 -17.72
CA ARG A 230 -2.00 -1.53 -18.67
C ARG A 230 -2.89 -2.66 -18.17
#